data_AF-A0AAN5ICU1-F1
#
_entry.id   AF-A0AAN5ICU1-F1
#
_cell.length_a   1.000
_cell.length_b   1.000
_cell.length_c   1.000
_cell.angle_alpha   90.00
_cell.angle_beta   90.00
_cell.angle_gamma   90.00
#
_symmetry.space_group_name_H-M   'P 1'
#
loop_
_entity.id
_entity.type
_entity.pdbx_description
1 polymer ?
#
loop_
_entity_poly.entity_id
_entity_poly.type
_entity_poly.pdbx_seq_one_letter_code
_entity_poly.pdbx_strand_id
1 'polypeptide(L)'
;RSAYRILPYSAMLLFPLGLALLSTSTLADSPLYIEELEDLVYGPDRRVLDVLDDDKWTPRSELKVKVDAILARQTPETQKAYAHIVEMKEGQRNLKNKYWQTRADAAGVGNLYEKIKVLQTDMTISEHHAERRSRQLWFEMNISHGSGSSEEYYPRYRRS
;
A
#
# COMPACT_ATOMS: atom_id res chain seq x y z
N ARG A 1 55.12 53.35 16.78
CA ARG A 1 55.10 52.17 15.87
C ARG A 1 53.97 51.24 16.33
N SER A 2 52.80 51.34 15.73
CA SER A 2 51.79 50.27 15.79
C SER A 2 50.92 50.41 14.55
N ALA A 3 51.07 49.47 13.63
CA ALA A 3 50.36 49.43 12.36
C ALA A 3 49.25 48.39 12.48
N TYR A 4 47.99 48.85 12.51
CA TYR A 4 46.83 47.96 12.40
C TYR A 4 46.70 47.53 10.94
N ARG A 5 46.95 46.23 10.69
CA ARG A 5 46.72 45.59 9.40
C ARG A 5 45.22 45.35 9.21
N ILE A 6 44.72 45.84 8.09
CA ILE A 6 43.43 45.50 7.49
C ILE A 6 43.60 44.14 6.79
N LEU A 7 42.70 43.19 7.02
CA LEU A 7 42.37 42.13 6.07
C LEU A 7 40.86 41.83 6.11
N PRO A 8 40.25 41.40 4.99
CA PRO A 8 38.84 41.58 4.68
C PRO A 8 38.02 40.28 4.73
N TYR A 9 36.70 40.48 4.75
CA TYR A 9 35.61 39.64 4.23
C TYR A 9 35.95 38.21 3.78
N SER A 10 35.27 37.23 4.39
CA SER A 10 34.53 36.17 3.68
C SER A 10 33.71 35.36 4.69
N ALA A 11 32.49 35.81 4.97
CA ALA A 11 31.48 34.97 5.60
C ALA A 11 31.04 33.94 4.54
N MET A 12 31.61 32.73 4.60
CA MET A 12 31.10 31.59 3.85
C MET A 12 29.71 31.27 4.38
N LEU A 13 28.70 31.66 3.61
CA LEU A 13 27.33 31.19 3.72
C LEU A 13 27.34 29.67 3.47
N LEU A 14 27.32 28.90 4.56
CA LEU A 14 27.00 27.48 4.54
C LEU A 14 25.53 27.34 4.16
N PHE A 15 25.26 27.07 2.87
CA PHE A 15 23.97 26.52 2.44
C PHE A 15 23.81 25.14 3.07
N PRO A 16 22.77 24.87 3.88
CA PRO A 16 22.45 23.50 4.22
C PRO A 16 21.93 22.83 2.94
N LEU A 17 22.74 21.93 2.40
CA LEU A 17 22.34 20.94 1.41
C LEU A 17 21.22 20.10 2.05
N GLY A 18 19.97 20.50 1.79
CA GLY A 18 18.78 19.78 2.23
C GLY A 18 18.74 18.43 1.54
N LEU A 19 19.37 17.43 2.16
CA LEU A 19 19.27 16.04 1.77
C LEU A 19 17.84 15.60 2.11
N ALA A 20 16.92 15.77 1.16
CA ALA A 20 15.61 15.14 1.23
C ALA A 20 15.84 13.63 1.22
N LEU A 21 15.80 13.01 2.41
CA LEU A 21 15.66 11.56 2.52
C LEU A 21 14.33 11.19 1.86
N LEU A 22 14.41 10.80 0.59
CA LEU A 22 13.38 9.98 -0.03
C LEU A 22 13.44 8.63 0.70
N SER A 23 12.65 8.50 1.75
CA SER A 23 12.32 7.20 2.32
C SER A 23 11.64 6.39 1.22
N THR A 24 12.43 5.62 0.48
CA THR A 24 11.91 4.58 -0.41
C THR A 24 11.43 3.45 0.49
N SER A 25 10.30 3.68 1.14
CA SER A 25 9.56 2.65 1.86
C SER A 25 9.33 1.50 0.89
N THR A 26 9.52 0.27 1.37
CA THR A 26 9.33 -1.00 0.65
C THR A 26 7.85 -1.28 0.33
N LEU A 27 7.15 -0.27 -0.20
CA LEU A 27 5.75 -0.28 -0.64
C LEU A 27 5.51 -1.15 -1.89
N ALA A 28 6.54 -1.84 -2.39
CA ALA A 28 6.45 -2.66 -3.59
C ALA A 28 5.54 -3.89 -3.41
N ASP A 29 5.42 -4.41 -2.17
CA ASP A 29 4.63 -5.61 -1.86
C ASP A 29 3.30 -5.30 -1.15
N SER A 30 2.87 -4.04 -1.18
CA SER A 30 1.65 -3.57 -0.54
C SER A 30 0.50 -3.51 -1.54
N PRO A 31 -0.74 -3.90 -1.15
CA PRO A 31 -1.93 -3.58 -1.93
C PRO A 31 -2.00 -2.08 -2.25
N LEU A 32 -2.62 -1.73 -3.37
CA LEU A 32 -2.84 -0.33 -3.70
C LEU A 32 -3.99 0.21 -2.87
N TYR A 33 -3.65 1.07 -1.91
CA TYR A 33 -4.60 1.85 -1.12
C TYR A 33 -5.01 3.09 -1.92
N ILE A 34 -5.73 2.91 -3.03
CA ILE A 34 -6.07 4.00 -3.97
C ILE A 34 -7.17 4.90 -3.38
N GLU A 35 -8.23 4.29 -2.84
CA GLU A 35 -9.31 4.96 -2.11
C GLU A 35 -8.76 5.88 -1.01
N GLU A 36 -7.77 5.42 -0.24
CA GLU A 36 -7.17 6.22 0.83
C GLU A 36 -6.37 7.43 0.31
N LEU A 37 -5.80 7.35 -0.90
CA LEU A 37 -5.21 8.54 -1.53
C LEU A 37 -6.29 9.45 -2.11
N GLU A 38 -7.36 8.88 -2.67
CA GLU A 38 -8.51 9.64 -3.18
C GLU A 38 -9.10 10.56 -2.11
N ASP A 39 -9.29 10.04 -0.90
CA ASP A 39 -9.84 10.78 0.24
C ASP A 39 -8.99 11.99 0.66
N LEU A 40 -7.69 11.96 0.37
CA LEU A 40 -6.75 13.02 0.72
C LEU A 40 -6.55 14.06 -0.38
N VAL A 41 -6.96 13.74 -1.61
CA VAL A 41 -6.66 14.53 -2.81
C VAL A 41 -7.91 15.27 -3.28
N TYR A 42 -7.72 16.49 -3.81
CA TYR A 42 -8.80 17.31 -4.35
C TYR A 42 -8.64 17.58 -5.85
N GLY A 43 -9.72 17.98 -6.50
CA GLY A 43 -9.68 18.47 -7.88
C GLY A 43 -9.53 17.35 -8.93
N PRO A 44 -8.80 17.61 -10.04
CA PRO A 44 -8.68 16.66 -11.14
C PRO A 44 -8.06 15.32 -10.76
N ASP A 45 -7.03 15.33 -9.92
CA ASP A 45 -6.32 14.11 -9.50
C ASP A 45 -7.25 13.17 -8.73
N ARG A 46 -8.17 13.70 -7.90
CA ARG A 46 -9.18 12.90 -7.20
C ARG A 46 -10.04 12.08 -8.16
N ARG A 47 -10.53 12.69 -9.24
CA ARG A 47 -11.33 11.98 -10.25
C ARG A 47 -10.54 10.92 -11.00
N VAL A 48 -9.23 11.11 -11.16
CA VAL A 48 -8.38 10.09 -11.75
C VAL A 48 -8.23 8.92 -10.78
N LEU A 49 -8.04 9.18 -9.48
CA LEU A 49 -7.93 8.13 -8.46
C LEU A 49 -9.20 7.29 -8.36
N ASP A 50 -10.39 7.90 -8.39
CA ASP A 50 -11.69 7.21 -8.40
C ASP A 50 -11.77 6.20 -9.58
N VAL A 51 -11.40 6.65 -10.80
CA VAL A 51 -11.34 5.77 -11.98
C VAL A 51 -10.29 4.65 -11.84
N LEU A 52 -9.16 4.92 -11.19
CA LEU A 52 -8.13 3.90 -10.95
C LEU A 52 -8.55 2.88 -9.89
N ASP A 53 -9.31 3.29 -8.86
CA ASP A 53 -9.83 2.39 -7.83
C ASP A 53 -10.87 1.41 -8.41
N ASP A 54 -11.70 1.90 -9.33
CA ASP A 54 -12.70 1.08 -10.03
C ASP A 54 -12.10 0.18 -11.14
N ASP A 55 -10.85 0.41 -11.56
CA ASP A 55 -10.17 -0.44 -12.55
C ASP A 55 -9.72 -1.77 -11.94
N LYS A 56 -10.63 -2.75 -11.95
CA LYS A 56 -10.36 -4.10 -11.44
C LYS A 56 -9.59 -5.00 -12.41
N TRP A 57 -9.25 -4.55 -13.62
CA TRP A 57 -8.79 -5.41 -14.71
C TRP A 57 -7.34 -5.16 -15.12
N THR A 58 -6.82 -3.96 -14.89
CA THR A 58 -5.42 -3.64 -15.14
C THR A 58 -4.50 -4.28 -14.09
N PRO A 59 -3.30 -4.78 -14.46
CA PRO A 59 -2.31 -5.23 -13.49
C PRO A 59 -2.00 -4.15 -12.46
N ARG A 60 -1.94 -4.52 -11.18
CA ARG A 60 -1.74 -3.56 -10.10
C ARG A 60 -0.40 -2.82 -10.20
N SER A 61 0.63 -3.42 -10.78
CA SER A 61 1.91 -2.75 -11.06
C SER A 61 1.74 -1.57 -12.01
N GLU A 62 0.85 -1.65 -12.99
CA GLU A 62 0.58 -0.55 -13.93
C GLU A 62 -0.26 0.54 -13.28
N LEU A 63 -1.25 0.18 -12.45
CA LEU A 63 -2.00 1.14 -11.63
C LEU A 63 -1.08 1.87 -10.66
N LYS A 64 -0.11 1.16 -10.05
CA LYS A 64 0.86 1.71 -9.13
C LYS A 64 1.65 2.87 -9.74
N VAL A 65 2.09 2.75 -11.00
CA VAL A 65 2.83 3.82 -11.68
C VAL A 65 1.99 5.10 -11.76
N LYS A 66 0.68 4.98 -12.03
CA LYS A 66 -0.24 6.12 -12.12
C LYS A 66 -0.50 6.73 -10.74
N VAL A 67 -0.73 5.91 -9.72
CA VAL A 67 -0.93 6.32 -8.33
C VAL A 67 0.30 7.05 -7.80
N ASP A 68 1.50 6.49 -8.00
CA ASP A 68 2.77 7.09 -7.58
C ASP A 68 2.99 8.46 -8.25
N ALA A 69 2.64 8.58 -9.54
CA ALA A 69 2.73 9.85 -10.26
C ALA A 69 1.77 10.91 -9.71
N ILE A 70 0.56 10.51 -9.28
CA ILE A 70 -0.41 11.42 -8.63
C ILE A 70 0.11 11.84 -7.26
N LEU A 71 0.55 10.88 -6.44
CA LEU A 71 1.09 11.12 -5.10
C LEU A 71 2.27 12.10 -5.13
N ALA A 72 3.19 11.94 -6.09
CA ALA A 72 4.36 12.80 -6.26
C ALA A 72 4.01 14.27 -6.56
N ARG A 73 2.82 14.55 -7.11
CA ARG A 73 2.35 15.93 -7.35
C ARG A 73 1.67 16.56 -6.13
N GLN A 74 1.30 15.75 -5.14
CA GLN A 74 0.61 16.24 -3.95
C GLN A 74 1.56 16.98 -3.01
N THR A 75 1.00 17.73 -2.07
CA THR A 75 1.80 18.44 -1.07
C THR A 75 2.52 17.45 -0.14
N PRO A 76 3.61 17.87 0.52
CA PRO A 76 4.32 17.03 1.48
C PRO A 76 3.41 16.51 2.62
N GLU A 77 2.41 17.29 3.02
CA GLU A 77 1.44 16.91 4.05
C GLU A 77 0.58 15.75 3.59
N THR A 78 0.04 15.80 2.37
CA THR A 78 -0.74 14.70 1.77
C THR A 78 0.12 13.45 1.60
N GLN A 79 1.37 13.59 1.12
CA GLN A 79 2.28 12.45 0.99
C GLN A 79 2.55 11.76 2.33
N LYS A 80 2.76 12.56 3.39
CA LYS A 80 2.99 12.04 4.75
C LYS A 80 1.73 11.40 5.33
N ALA A 81 0.56 12.02 5.15
CA ALA A 81 -0.71 11.46 5.58
C ALA A 81 -0.99 10.11 4.92
N TYR A 82 -0.77 10.03 3.60
CA TYR A 82 -0.93 8.78 2.86
C TYR A 82 0.02 7.68 3.38
N ALA A 83 1.30 7.98 3.54
CA ALA A 83 2.27 7.02 4.07
C ALA A 83 1.87 6.46 5.44
N HIS A 84 1.31 7.30 6.32
CA HIS A 84 0.82 6.87 7.63
C HIS A 84 -0.41 5.96 7.52
N ILE A 85 -1.36 6.26 6.63
CA ILE A 85 -2.53 5.40 6.40
C ILE A 85 -2.09 4.02 5.89
N VAL A 86 -1.15 3.99 4.94
CA VAL A 86 -0.59 2.73 4.43
C VAL A 86 0.03 1.92 5.55
N GLU A 87 0.87 2.53 6.39
CA GLU A 87 1.46 1.86 7.56
C GLU A 87 0.40 1.24 8.49
N MET A 88 -0.68 1.97 8.80
CA MET A 88 -1.76 1.45 9.64
C MET A 88 -2.49 0.27 8.99
N LYS A 89 -2.84 0.39 7.70
CA LYS A 89 -3.57 -0.66 6.96
C LYS A 89 -2.71 -1.92 6.76
N GLU A 90 -1.40 -1.75 6.56
CA GLU A 90 -0.41 -2.83 6.58
C GLU A 90 -0.40 -3.56 7.93
N GLY A 91 -0.37 -2.81 9.03
CA GLY A 91 -0.45 -3.36 10.38
C GLY A 91 -1.72 -4.20 10.60
N GLN A 92 -2.88 -3.67 10.20
CA GLN A 92 -4.16 -4.37 10.28
C GLN A 92 -4.18 -5.64 9.42
N ARG A 93 -3.67 -5.55 8.18
CA ARG A 93 -3.58 -6.71 7.28
C ARG A 93 -2.68 -7.80 7.86
N ASN A 94 -1.53 -7.42 8.42
CA ASN A 94 -0.59 -8.36 9.02
C ASN A 94 -1.19 -9.09 10.23
N LEU A 95 -1.94 -8.39 11.08
CA LEU A 95 -2.67 -9.01 12.20
C LEU A 95 -3.73 -10.01 11.70
N LYS A 96 -4.52 -9.61 10.70
CA LYS A 96 -5.53 -10.47 10.09
C LYS A 96 -4.91 -11.70 9.42
N ASN A 97 -3.78 -11.52 8.73
CA ASN A 97 -3.04 -12.61 8.11
C ASN A 97 -2.49 -13.60 9.14
N LYS A 98 -1.95 -13.12 10.26
CA LYS A 98 -1.49 -13.99 11.36
C LYS A 98 -2.65 -14.81 11.94
N TYR A 99 -3.80 -14.16 12.19
CA TYR A 99 -4.99 -14.82 12.71
C TYR A 99 -5.46 -15.96 11.80
N TRP A 100 -5.66 -15.66 10.52
CA TRP A 100 -6.15 -16.65 9.55
C TRP A 100 -5.13 -17.74 9.23
N GLN A 101 -3.84 -17.41 9.17
CA GLN A 101 -2.78 -18.40 8.98
C GLN A 101 -2.79 -19.41 10.13
N THR A 102 -2.83 -18.94 11.38
CA THR A 102 -2.89 -19.81 12.57
C THR A 102 -4.07 -20.76 12.51
N ARG A 103 -5.24 -20.25 12.10
CA ARG A 103 -6.46 -21.05 12.00
C ARG A 103 -6.38 -22.07 10.84
N ALA A 104 -5.82 -21.68 9.70
CA ALA A 104 -5.61 -22.57 8.56
C ALA A 104 -4.58 -23.67 8.88
N ASP A 105 -3.50 -23.32 9.58
CA ASP A 105 -2.47 -24.28 10.02
C ASP A 105 -3.05 -25.29 11.00
N ALA A 106 -3.81 -24.83 12.00
CA ALA A 106 -4.48 -25.68 12.99
C ALA A 106 -5.45 -26.68 12.35
N ALA A 107 -5.96 -26.34 11.16
CA ALA A 107 -6.90 -27.16 10.42
C ALA A 107 -6.23 -27.94 9.26
N GLY A 108 -4.91 -27.85 9.11
CA GLY A 108 -4.14 -28.61 8.11
C GLY A 108 -4.23 -28.07 6.67
N VAL A 109 -4.76 -26.86 6.48
CA VAL A 109 -4.96 -26.18 5.18
C VAL A 109 -4.12 -24.90 5.05
N GLY A 110 -3.11 -24.74 5.89
CA GLY A 110 -2.22 -23.57 5.92
C GLY A 110 -1.60 -23.21 4.55
N ASN A 111 -1.31 -24.22 3.73
CA ASN A 111 -0.77 -24.02 2.38
C ASN A 111 -1.76 -23.33 1.41
N LEU A 112 -3.08 -23.49 1.61
CA LEU A 112 -4.10 -22.81 0.82
C LEU A 112 -4.19 -21.34 1.25
N TYR A 113 -4.12 -21.06 2.55
CA TYR A 113 -4.13 -19.68 3.03
C TYR A 113 -2.87 -18.91 2.61
N GLU A 114 -1.70 -19.55 2.57
CA GLU A 114 -0.48 -18.92 2.06
C GLU A 114 -0.63 -18.47 0.61
N LYS A 115 -1.27 -19.30 -0.24
CA LYS A 115 -1.56 -18.92 -1.64
C LYS A 115 -2.49 -17.71 -1.73
N ILE A 116 -3.47 -17.62 -0.83
CA ILE A 116 -4.36 -16.45 -0.75
C ILE A 116 -3.54 -15.20 -0.42
N LYS A 117 -2.66 -15.25 0.58
CA LYS A 117 -1.80 -14.11 0.94
C LYS A 117 -0.94 -13.64 -0.24
N VAL A 118 -0.33 -14.56 -0.98
CA VAL A 118 0.48 -14.21 -2.17
C VAL A 118 -0.37 -13.46 -3.20
N LEU A 119 -1.58 -13.94 -3.49
CA LEU A 119 -2.48 -13.27 -4.45
C LEU A 119 -2.85 -11.85 -4.01
N GLN A 120 -2.99 -11.62 -2.70
CA GLN A 120 -3.33 -10.29 -2.16
C GLN A 120 -2.23 -9.26 -2.44
N THR A 121 -0.96 -9.67 -2.48
CA THR A 121 0.18 -8.76 -2.68
C THR A 121 0.80 -8.86 -4.08
N ASP A 122 0.34 -9.79 -4.90
CA ASP A 122 0.86 -9.98 -6.27
C ASP A 122 0.51 -8.80 -7.19
N MET A 123 1.45 -7.88 -7.35
CA MET A 123 1.29 -6.70 -8.20
C MET A 123 1.22 -7.02 -9.69
N THR A 124 1.59 -8.22 -10.12
CA THR A 124 1.63 -8.59 -11.55
C THR A 124 0.25 -8.96 -12.11
N ILE A 125 -0.73 -9.17 -11.24
CA ILE A 125 -2.10 -9.52 -11.62
C ILE A 125 -3.09 -8.42 -11.25
N SER A 126 -4.22 -8.38 -11.96
CA SER A 126 -5.31 -7.49 -11.64
C SER A 126 -6.03 -7.89 -10.35
N GLU A 127 -6.75 -6.94 -9.75
CA GLU A 127 -7.56 -7.19 -8.55
C GLU A 127 -8.64 -8.24 -8.84
N HIS A 128 -9.33 -8.15 -9.98
CA HIS A 128 -10.35 -9.13 -10.36
C HIS A 128 -9.79 -10.55 -10.41
N HIS A 129 -8.60 -10.73 -10.98
CA HIS A 129 -7.95 -12.03 -11.06
C HIS A 129 -7.57 -12.55 -9.66
N ALA A 130 -6.95 -11.70 -8.85
CA ALA A 130 -6.56 -12.01 -7.48
C ALA A 130 -7.77 -12.40 -6.60
N GLU A 131 -8.85 -11.62 -6.67
CA GLU A 131 -10.09 -11.90 -5.97
C GLU A 131 -10.71 -13.22 -6.41
N ARG A 132 -10.87 -13.42 -7.72
CA ARG A 132 -11.47 -14.65 -8.26
C ARG A 132 -10.69 -15.87 -7.81
N ARG A 133 -9.36 -15.83 -7.86
CA ARG A 133 -8.52 -16.96 -7.43
C ARG A 133 -8.54 -17.13 -5.91
N SER A 134 -8.51 -16.04 -5.15
CA SER A 134 -8.64 -16.08 -3.69
C SER A 134 -9.97 -16.70 -3.28
N ARG A 135 -11.08 -16.35 -3.94
CA ARG A 135 -12.40 -16.93 -3.66
C ARG A 135 -12.44 -18.44 -3.87
N GLN A 136 -11.80 -18.93 -4.93
CA GLN A 136 -11.68 -20.38 -5.17
C GLN A 136 -10.90 -21.07 -4.05
N LEU A 137 -9.76 -20.50 -3.63
CA LEU A 137 -8.95 -21.07 -2.56
C LEU A 137 -9.67 -21.05 -1.21
N TRP A 138 -10.43 -19.99 -0.90
CA TRP A 138 -11.29 -19.94 0.28
C TRP A 138 -12.36 -21.04 0.25
N PHE A 139 -12.96 -21.29 -0.91
CA PHE A 139 -13.94 -22.37 -1.08
C PHE A 139 -13.31 -23.75 -0.90
N GLU A 140 -12.14 -23.99 -1.50
CA GLU A 140 -11.35 -25.22 -1.31
C GLU A 140 -11.00 -25.45 0.17
N MET A 141 -10.63 -24.38 0.87
CA MET A 141 -10.33 -24.41 2.31
C MET A 141 -11.55 -24.77 3.15
N ASN A 142 -12.72 -24.23 2.81
CA ASN A 142 -13.97 -24.46 3.55
C ASN A 142 -14.60 -25.84 3.26
N ILE A 143 -14.54 -26.34 2.01
CA ILE A 143 -14.98 -27.71 1.68
C ILE A 143 -14.17 -28.74 2.46
N SER A 144 -12.87 -28.52 2.60
CA SER A 144 -11.97 -29.38 3.37
C SER A 144 -12.35 -29.46 4.88
N HIS A 145 -13.28 -28.62 5.35
CA HIS A 145 -13.68 -28.51 6.77
C HIS A 145 -15.16 -28.71 7.07
N GLY A 146 -15.99 -29.11 6.08
CA GLY A 146 -17.35 -29.60 6.36
C GLY A 146 -18.22 -28.69 7.23
N SER A 147 -18.18 -27.35 7.07
CA SER A 147 -19.08 -26.44 7.78
C SER A 147 -19.74 -25.43 6.84
N GLY A 148 -21.08 -25.39 6.92
CA GLY A 148 -21.95 -24.50 6.17
C GLY A 148 -21.93 -23.09 6.74
N SER A 149 -21.40 -22.15 5.97
CA SER A 149 -21.81 -20.74 5.87
C SER A 149 -20.72 -20.05 5.04
N SER A 150 -20.89 -20.05 3.72
CA SER A 150 -19.96 -19.39 2.78
C SER A 150 -20.02 -17.86 2.85
N GLU A 151 -20.91 -17.30 3.66
CA GLU A 151 -21.29 -15.89 3.59
C GLU A 151 -20.52 -15.01 4.60
N GLU A 152 -20.07 -15.58 5.71
CA GLU A 152 -19.28 -14.88 6.74
C GLU A 152 -17.76 -14.94 6.47
N TYR A 153 -17.33 -15.86 5.59
CA TYR A 153 -15.93 -16.21 5.39
C TYR A 153 -15.22 -15.46 4.27
N TYR A 154 -15.98 -14.74 3.45
CA TYR A 154 -15.40 -13.66 2.68
C TYR A 154 -15.29 -12.48 3.62
N PRO A 155 -14.09 -12.08 4.06
CA PRO A 155 -13.92 -10.67 4.22
C PRO A 155 -14.16 -10.11 2.82
N ARG A 156 -15.40 -9.67 2.55
CA ARG A 156 -15.58 -8.60 1.59
C ARG A 156 -14.47 -7.63 1.97
N TYR A 157 -13.61 -7.31 1.01
CA TYR A 157 -12.93 -6.02 1.01
C TYR A 157 -14.05 -4.98 0.91
N ARG A 158 -14.84 -4.88 1.98
CA ARG A 158 -15.93 -3.96 2.14
C ARG A 158 -15.20 -2.69 2.46
N ARG A 159 -14.98 -1.90 1.40
CA ARG A 159 -14.60 -0.49 1.42
C ARG A 159 -15.07 0.11 2.75
N SER A 160 -14.09 0.55 3.55
CA SER A 160 -14.27 1.18 4.85
C SER A 160 -13.67 2.56 4.79
#